data_AF-A0A8J2PM50-F1
#
_entry.id   AF-A0A8J2PM50-F1
#
_cell.length_a   1.000
_cell.length_b   1.000
_cell.length_c   1.000
_cell.angle_alpha   90.00
_cell.angle_beta   90.00
_cell.angle_gamma   90.00
#
_symmetry.space_group_name_H-M   'P 1'
#
loop_
_entity.id
_entity.type
_entity.pdbx_description
1 polymer ?
#
loop_
_entity_poly.entity_id
_entity_poly.type
_entity_poly.pdbx_seq_one_letter_code
_entity_poly.pdbx_strand_id
1 'polypeptide(L)'
;MELKIDKFSKDVQFLKIVPAVPTVKPPEYPDLPLTTGEQLDSFNSFLGDEDGFSYFVNIIAITGANGEKDATDRVLAKIFDVKLAMELNWKGTVKKDKPVKIGIQKYSRLVKLINESVRVIVLPATDKVIPERIQYLLKHEKT
;
A
#
# COMPACT_ATOMS: atom_id res chain seq x y z
N MET A 1 5.71 18.53 -47.19
CA MET A 1 5.52 18.87 -45.76
C MET A 1 5.78 17.59 -44.98
N GLU A 2 7.05 17.34 -44.64
CA GLU A 2 7.45 16.11 -43.96
C GLU A 2 7.42 16.34 -42.45
N LEU A 3 6.59 15.55 -41.76
CA LEU A 3 6.54 15.52 -40.30
C LEU A 3 7.81 14.85 -39.78
N LYS A 4 8.73 15.66 -39.24
CA LYS A 4 9.85 15.19 -38.42
C LYS A 4 9.31 14.61 -37.11
N ILE A 5 9.16 13.30 -37.06
CA ILE A 5 8.97 12.57 -35.81
C ILE A 5 10.36 12.29 -35.26
N ASP A 6 10.94 13.25 -34.55
CA ASP A 6 12.20 12.99 -33.84
C ASP A 6 12.35 13.93 -32.64
N LYS A 7 11.90 13.45 -31.46
CA LYS A 7 12.48 13.77 -30.13
C LYS A 7 11.78 13.18 -28.90
N PHE A 8 10.81 12.27 -29.06
CA PHE A 8 10.16 11.62 -27.89
C PHE A 8 10.63 10.18 -27.62
N SER A 9 11.78 9.78 -28.18
CA SER A 9 12.24 8.38 -28.17
C SER A 9 13.44 8.10 -27.24
N LYS A 10 13.78 8.99 -26.29
CA LYS A 10 14.95 8.78 -25.41
C LYS A 10 14.69 8.79 -23.90
N ASP A 11 13.50 9.19 -23.45
CA ASP A 11 13.19 9.26 -22.01
C ASP A 11 12.25 8.16 -21.49
N VAL A 12 11.89 7.19 -22.33
CA VAL A 12 11.16 5.99 -21.87
C VAL A 12 12.16 4.91 -21.47
N GLN A 13 12.98 5.19 -20.45
CA GLN A 13 13.77 4.16 -19.73
C GLN A 13 13.07 3.70 -18.44
N PHE A 14 11.76 3.89 -18.30
CA PHE A 14 11.00 3.44 -17.13
C PHE A 14 10.14 2.22 -17.42
N LEU A 15 10.77 1.19 -17.98
CA LEU A 15 10.33 -0.19 -17.73
C LEU A 15 11.57 -0.96 -17.31
N LYS A 16 12.06 -0.68 -16.10
CA LYS A 16 12.74 -1.75 -15.35
C LYS A 16 11.71 -2.86 -15.28
N ILE A 17 11.93 -3.88 -16.10
CA ILE A 17 11.14 -5.10 -16.14
C ILE A 17 11.05 -5.56 -14.69
N VAL A 18 9.88 -5.36 -14.08
CA VAL A 18 9.57 -5.97 -12.79
C VAL A 18 9.72 -7.46 -13.09
N PRO A 19 10.62 -8.21 -12.42
CA PRO A 19 10.75 -9.63 -12.67
C PRO A 19 9.35 -10.22 -12.62
N ALA A 20 8.99 -11.00 -13.66
CA ALA A 20 7.64 -11.49 -13.89
C ALA A 20 7.06 -12.03 -12.58
N VAL A 21 6.24 -11.19 -11.94
CA VAL A 21 5.67 -11.48 -10.64
C VAL A 21 4.79 -12.69 -10.87
N PRO A 22 4.89 -13.76 -10.08
CA PRO A 22 3.97 -14.88 -10.19
C PRO A 22 2.55 -14.31 -10.11
N THR A 23 1.81 -14.36 -11.22
CA THR A 23 0.44 -13.82 -11.29
C THR A 23 -0.54 -14.67 -10.48
N VAL A 24 -0.09 -15.84 -10.03
CA VAL A 24 -0.84 -16.77 -9.21
C VAL A 24 -0.35 -16.65 -7.77
N LYS A 25 -1.28 -16.32 -6.87
CA LYS A 25 -1.03 -16.32 -5.43
C LYS A 25 -0.72 -17.74 -4.95
N PRO A 26 0.42 -17.97 -4.26
CA PRO A 26 0.64 -19.23 -3.56
C PRO A 26 -0.52 -19.51 -2.58
N PRO A 27 -0.99 -20.77 -2.47
CA PRO A 27 -2.15 -21.12 -1.66
C PRO A 27 -1.95 -20.82 -0.16
N GLU A 28 -0.71 -20.83 0.31
CA GLU A 28 -0.32 -20.54 1.68
C GLU A 28 -0.27 -19.04 2.01
N TYR A 29 -0.35 -18.16 1.01
CA TYR A 29 -0.28 -16.73 1.25
C TYR A 29 -1.63 -16.19 1.72
N PRO A 30 -1.66 -15.21 2.64
CA PRO A 30 -2.90 -14.59 3.12
C PRO A 30 -3.74 -13.98 1.99
N ASP A 31 -5.06 -13.92 2.17
CA ASP A 31 -5.94 -13.19 1.27
C ASP A 31 -5.98 -11.69 1.61
N LEU A 32 -6.10 -10.87 0.57
CA LEU A 32 -6.41 -9.46 0.66
C LEU A 32 -7.75 -9.19 -0.07
N PRO A 33 -8.55 -8.20 0.37
CA PRO A 33 -8.29 -7.31 1.50
C PRO A 33 -8.50 -7.97 2.86
N LEU A 34 -7.83 -7.45 3.90
CA LEU A 34 -8.04 -7.81 5.30
C LEU A 34 -9.37 -7.23 5.79
N THR A 35 -10.12 -8.04 6.54
CA THR A 35 -11.48 -7.75 7.00
C THR A 35 -11.62 -7.75 8.51
N THR A 36 -10.63 -8.28 9.26
CA THR A 36 -10.66 -8.34 10.73
C THR A 36 -9.35 -7.90 11.39
N GLY A 37 -9.44 -7.56 12.68
CA GLY A 37 -8.26 -7.26 13.50
C GLY A 37 -7.30 -8.44 13.65
N GLU A 38 -7.81 -9.67 13.77
CA GLU A 38 -6.97 -10.89 13.90
C GLU A 38 -6.14 -11.15 12.63
N GLN A 39 -6.70 -10.80 11.47
CA GLN A 39 -5.98 -10.88 10.20
C GLN A 39 -4.82 -9.86 10.15
N LEU A 40 -4.90 -8.71 10.82
CA LEU A 40 -3.78 -7.76 10.89
C LEU A 40 -2.58 -8.38 11.62
N ASP A 41 -2.82 -9.04 12.77
CA ASP A 41 -1.76 -9.67 13.55
C ASP A 41 -1.11 -10.82 12.77
N SER A 42 -1.94 -11.67 12.15
CA SER A 42 -1.48 -12.81 11.35
C SER A 42 -0.72 -12.35 10.11
N PHE A 43 -1.26 -11.37 9.37
CA PHE A 43 -0.63 -10.82 8.17
C PHE A 43 0.68 -10.10 8.48
N ASN A 44 0.73 -9.27 9.53
CA ASN A 44 1.97 -8.60 9.93
C ASN A 44 3.05 -9.60 10.41
N SER A 45 2.65 -10.76 10.92
CA SER A 45 3.57 -11.84 11.24
C SER A 45 4.07 -12.53 9.98
N PHE A 46 3.18 -12.86 9.04
CA PHE A 46 3.51 -13.42 7.72
C PHE A 46 4.49 -12.54 6.94
N LEU A 47 4.36 -11.21 6.98
CA LEU A 47 5.27 -10.26 6.33
C LEU A 47 6.71 -10.29 6.87
N GLY A 48 7.02 -11.15 7.84
CA GLY A 48 8.38 -11.49 8.23
C GLY A 48 9.10 -12.38 7.22
N ASP A 49 8.37 -13.08 6.34
CA ASP A 49 8.92 -13.81 5.21
C ASP A 49 9.28 -12.86 4.05
N GLU A 50 10.51 -12.93 3.55
CA GLU A 50 11.03 -11.99 2.54
C GLU A 50 10.39 -12.22 1.17
N ASP A 51 10.11 -13.47 0.81
CA ASP A 51 9.46 -13.84 -0.45
C ASP A 51 7.99 -13.42 -0.44
N GLY A 52 7.28 -13.71 0.65
CA GLY A 52 5.93 -13.23 0.90
C GLY A 52 5.83 -11.70 0.89
N PHE A 53 6.75 -11.01 1.57
CA PHE A 53 6.80 -9.54 1.57
C PHE A 53 6.97 -8.99 0.15
N SER A 54 7.97 -9.49 -0.59
CA SER A 54 8.28 -9.04 -1.95
C SER A 54 7.14 -9.32 -2.91
N TYR A 55 6.48 -10.48 -2.77
CA TYR A 55 5.27 -10.80 -3.50
C TYR A 55 4.21 -9.72 -3.27
N PHE A 56 3.81 -9.45 -2.02
CA PHE A 56 2.75 -8.48 -1.73
C PHE A 56 3.08 -7.06 -2.20
N VAL A 57 4.32 -6.60 -2.04
CA VAL A 57 4.76 -5.30 -2.59
C VAL A 57 4.44 -5.22 -4.08
N ASN A 58 4.83 -6.26 -4.83
CA ASN A 58 4.63 -6.29 -6.26
C ASN A 58 3.14 -6.33 -6.65
N ILE A 59 2.32 -7.18 -6.03
CA ILE A 59 0.90 -7.31 -6.45
C ILE A 59 0.09 -6.06 -6.08
N ILE A 60 0.43 -5.45 -4.95
CA ILE A 60 -0.17 -4.18 -4.52
C ILE A 60 0.24 -3.08 -5.50
N ALA A 61 1.53 -3.01 -5.86
CA ALA A 61 2.06 -1.95 -6.73
C ALA A 61 1.66 -2.04 -8.21
N ILE A 62 1.05 -3.13 -8.69
CA ILE A 62 0.53 -3.24 -10.08
C ILE A 62 -0.48 -2.11 -10.42
N THR A 63 -1.06 -1.45 -9.43
CA THR A 63 -1.89 -0.26 -9.68
C THR A 63 -1.06 0.97 -10.00
N GLY A 64 -1.18 1.49 -11.22
CA GLY A 64 -0.72 2.84 -11.54
C GLY A 64 -1.46 3.90 -10.71
N ALA A 65 -0.85 5.07 -10.54
CA ALA A 65 -1.41 6.21 -9.83
C ALA A 65 -0.91 7.54 -10.41
N ASN A 66 -1.68 8.61 -10.21
CA ASN A 66 -1.36 9.96 -10.68
C ASN A 66 -0.51 10.78 -9.68
N GLY A 67 -0.04 10.14 -8.60
CA GLY A 67 0.79 10.77 -7.59
C GLY A 67 0.73 10.03 -6.26
N GLU A 68 1.54 10.50 -5.30
CA GLU A 68 1.78 9.81 -4.03
C GLU A 68 0.51 9.61 -3.17
N LYS A 69 -0.41 10.58 -3.22
CA LYS A 69 -1.70 10.50 -2.53
C LYS A 69 -2.61 9.43 -3.14
N ASP A 70 -2.78 9.45 -4.46
CA ASP A 70 -3.59 8.46 -5.19
C ASP A 70 -2.99 7.05 -5.03
N ALA A 71 -1.67 6.93 -5.05
CA ALA A 71 -0.98 5.66 -4.78
C ALA A 71 -1.26 5.15 -3.36
N THR A 72 -1.17 6.03 -2.36
CA THR A 72 -1.45 5.66 -0.96
C THR A 72 -2.91 5.21 -0.79
N ASP A 73 -3.86 5.95 -1.35
CA ASP A 73 -5.29 5.63 -1.28
C ASP A 73 -5.56 4.25 -1.92
N ARG A 74 -4.97 3.95 -3.09
CA ARG A 74 -5.08 2.65 -3.77
C ARG A 74 -4.43 1.50 -3.03
N VAL A 75 -3.25 1.73 -2.45
CA VAL A 75 -2.54 0.74 -1.64
C VAL A 75 -3.38 0.34 -0.43
N LEU A 76 -3.92 1.33 0.29
CA LEU A 76 -4.77 1.08 1.46
C LEU A 76 -6.05 0.34 1.08
N ALA A 77 -6.71 0.71 -0.02
CA ALA A 77 -7.92 0.05 -0.51
C ALA A 77 -7.69 -1.41 -0.97
N LYS A 78 -6.45 -1.78 -1.31
CA LYS A 78 -6.08 -3.18 -1.58
C LYS A 78 -5.84 -3.99 -0.31
N ILE A 79 -5.31 -3.35 0.73
CA ILE A 79 -4.91 -4.04 1.95
C ILE A 79 -6.09 -4.17 2.91
N PHE A 80 -6.95 -3.17 3.01
CA PHE A 80 -8.06 -3.15 3.97
C PHE A 80 -9.39 -3.14 3.26
N ASP A 81 -10.35 -3.91 3.78
CA ASP A 81 -11.74 -3.71 3.43
C ASP A 81 -12.27 -2.43 4.11
N VAL A 82 -13.38 -1.92 3.60
CA VAL A 82 -13.97 -0.67 4.11
C VAL A 82 -14.36 -0.78 5.59
N LYS A 83 -14.83 -1.96 6.04
CA LYS A 83 -15.30 -2.12 7.42
C LYS A 83 -14.14 -2.06 8.40
N LEU A 84 -13.06 -2.79 8.11
CA LEU A 84 -11.83 -2.79 8.88
C LEU A 84 -11.17 -1.41 8.84
N ALA A 85 -11.14 -0.74 7.69
CA ALA A 85 -10.60 0.62 7.58
C ALA A 85 -11.25 1.61 8.55
N MET A 86 -12.58 1.49 8.76
CA MET A 86 -13.32 2.32 9.74
C MET A 86 -12.91 2.05 11.20
N GLU A 87 -12.43 0.85 11.52
CA GLU A 87 -11.96 0.45 12.85
C GLU A 87 -10.49 0.84 13.11
N LEU A 88 -9.78 1.26 12.07
CA LEU A 88 -8.37 1.60 12.15
C LEU A 88 -8.15 3.09 12.37
N ASN A 89 -7.01 3.42 13.00
CA ASN A 89 -6.37 4.72 12.86
C ASN A 89 -4.84 4.58 13.02
N TRP A 90 -4.07 5.65 12.82
CA TRP A 90 -2.62 5.60 12.95
C TRP A 90 -2.13 5.15 14.34
N LYS A 91 -2.68 5.71 15.42
CA LYS A 91 -2.18 5.53 16.81
C LYS A 91 -2.96 4.52 17.66
N GLY A 92 -4.16 4.13 17.24
CA GLY A 92 -5.20 3.55 18.06
C GLY A 92 -6.04 4.62 18.76
N THR A 93 -7.15 4.24 19.38
CA THR A 93 -7.92 5.20 20.20
C THR A 93 -7.19 5.49 21.51
N VAL A 94 -7.05 6.78 21.83
CA VAL A 94 -6.40 7.30 23.05
C VAL A 94 -7.38 8.12 23.90
N LYS A 95 -8.64 8.28 23.46
CA LYS A 95 -9.65 9.10 24.14
C LYS A 95 -10.68 8.22 24.85
N LYS A 96 -11.03 8.62 26.08
CA LYS A 96 -11.90 7.86 27.01
C LYS A 96 -13.31 7.60 26.46
N ASP A 97 -13.81 8.50 25.61
CA ASP A 97 -15.22 8.49 25.16
C ASP A 97 -15.38 8.15 23.67
N LYS A 98 -14.37 7.51 23.06
CA LYS A 98 -14.45 7.07 21.66
C LYS A 98 -14.35 5.54 21.57
N PRO A 99 -14.97 4.92 20.55
CA PRO A 99 -14.77 3.50 20.27
C PRO A 99 -13.28 3.17 20.17
N VAL A 100 -12.87 2.04 20.72
CA VAL A 100 -11.49 1.56 20.63
C VAL A 100 -11.16 1.29 19.16
N LYS A 101 -10.18 2.01 18.62
CA LYS A 101 -9.65 1.80 17.28
C LYS A 101 -8.31 1.09 17.36
N ILE A 102 -8.03 0.25 16.37
CA ILE A 102 -6.76 -0.45 16.23
C ILE A 102 -5.72 0.53 15.65
N GLY A 103 -4.53 0.57 16.26
CA GLY A 103 -3.44 1.45 15.83
C GLY A 103 -2.52 0.81 14.81
N ILE A 104 -2.53 1.26 13.56
CA ILE A 104 -1.72 0.65 12.48
C ILE A 104 -0.21 0.78 12.75
N GLN A 105 0.23 1.85 13.41
CA GLN A 105 1.66 2.07 13.67
C GLN A 105 2.34 0.94 14.48
N LYS A 106 1.56 0.10 15.18
CA LYS A 106 2.09 -1.06 15.92
C LYS A 106 2.50 -2.22 14.99
N TYR A 107 2.01 -2.23 13.74
CA TYR A 107 2.29 -3.24 12.73
C TYR A 107 3.44 -2.79 11.82
N SER A 108 4.67 -2.85 12.33
CA SER A 108 5.84 -2.30 11.64
C SER A 108 6.07 -2.89 10.24
N ARG A 109 5.78 -4.19 10.03
CA ARG A 109 5.96 -4.84 8.73
C ARG A 109 4.86 -4.47 7.75
N LEU A 110 3.63 -4.34 8.22
CA LEU A 110 2.52 -3.82 7.42
C LEU A 110 2.75 -2.36 7.01
N VAL A 111 3.24 -1.52 7.92
CA VAL A 111 3.63 -0.13 7.59
C VAL A 111 4.74 -0.11 6.54
N LYS A 112 5.75 -0.97 6.68
CA LYS A 112 6.81 -1.12 5.68
C LYS A 112 6.25 -1.54 4.32
N LEU A 113 5.34 -2.52 4.28
CA LEU A 113 4.68 -2.99 3.06
C LEU A 113 3.95 -1.83 2.35
N ILE A 114 3.18 -1.03 3.08
CA ILE A 114 2.47 0.13 2.52
C ILE A 114 3.46 1.11 1.89
N ASN A 115 4.51 1.48 2.63
CA ASN A 115 5.51 2.45 2.16
C ASN A 115 6.24 1.95 0.90
N GLU A 116 6.72 0.70 0.91
CA GLU A 116 7.42 0.14 -0.25
C GLU A 116 6.50 -0.01 -1.46
N SER A 117 5.24 -0.39 -1.25
CA SER A 117 4.26 -0.47 -2.36
C SER A 117 4.02 0.90 -3.00
N VAL A 118 3.87 1.97 -2.21
CA VAL A 118 3.70 3.33 -2.73
C VAL A 118 4.94 3.81 -3.48
N ARG A 119 6.14 3.53 -2.94
CA ARG A 119 7.42 3.88 -3.59
C ARG A 119 7.61 3.19 -4.94
N VAL A 120 7.14 1.96 -5.09
CA VAL A 120 7.19 1.25 -6.38
C VAL A 120 6.24 1.91 -7.40
N ILE A 121 5.08 2.40 -6.97
CA ILE A 121 4.11 3.07 -7.85
C ILE A 121 4.59 4.48 -8.27
N VAL A 122 5.17 5.24 -7.35
CA VAL A 122 5.53 6.66 -7.57
C VAL A 122 7.01 6.87 -7.28
N LEU A 123 7.77 7.22 -8.32
CA LEU A 123 9.16 7.66 -8.19
C LEU A 123 9.30 9.16 -8.55
N PRO A 124 9.95 9.99 -7.70
CA PRO A 124 10.38 9.71 -6.32
C PRO A 124 9.26 9.94 -5.30
N ALA A 125 9.02 8.96 -4.40
CA ALA A 125 8.17 9.15 -3.22
C ALA A 125 9.00 9.67 -2.03
N THR A 126 8.37 10.41 -1.12
CA THR A 126 8.99 11.02 0.06
C THR A 126 8.51 10.34 1.36
N ASP A 127 9.46 10.05 2.26
CA ASP A 127 9.19 9.31 3.50
C ASP A 127 8.30 10.04 4.51
N LYS A 128 8.03 11.32 4.28
CA LYS A 128 7.18 12.16 5.14
C LYS A 128 5.72 12.14 4.70
N VAL A 129 5.47 12.16 3.39
CA VAL A 129 4.11 12.32 2.85
C VAL A 129 3.29 11.06 3.07
N ILE A 130 3.89 9.88 2.96
CA ILE A 130 3.17 8.60 3.09
C ILE A 130 2.61 8.42 4.52
N PRO A 131 3.39 8.53 5.62
CA PRO A 131 2.84 8.41 6.97
C PRO A 131 1.78 9.46 7.31
N GLU A 132 1.98 10.71 6.87
CA GLU A 132 1.01 11.79 7.07
C GLU A 132 -0.30 11.50 6.32
N ARG A 133 -0.22 10.96 5.10
CA ARG A 133 -1.38 10.61 4.29
C ARG A 133 -2.13 9.41 4.86
N ILE A 134 -1.43 8.36 5.28
CA ILE A 134 -2.03 7.22 6.00
C ILE A 134 -2.79 7.74 7.23
N GLN A 135 -2.17 8.62 8.02
CA GLN A 135 -2.82 9.21 9.18
C GLN A 135 -4.06 10.04 8.81
N TYR A 136 -4.02 10.80 7.71
CA TYR A 136 -5.15 11.60 7.24
C TYR A 136 -6.34 10.72 6.86
N LEU A 137 -6.11 9.69 6.04
CA LEU A 137 -7.17 8.83 5.49
C LEU A 137 -7.89 8.04 6.59
N LEU A 138 -7.13 7.37 7.45
CA LEU A 138 -7.71 6.58 8.54
C LEU A 138 -8.43 7.43 9.60
N LYS A 139 -8.24 8.76 9.59
CA LYS A 139 -8.99 9.71 10.43
C LYS A 139 -10.26 10.24 9.77
N HIS A 140 -10.32 10.27 8.44
CA HIS A 140 -11.32 11.05 7.69
C HIS A 140 -12.12 10.27 6.65
N GLU A 141 -12.05 8.92 6.63
CA GLU A 141 -13.04 8.13 5.90
C GLU A 141 -14.44 8.34 6.50
N LYS A 142 -15.13 9.33 5.94
CA LYS A 142 -16.57 9.50 5.93
C LYS A 142 -16.97 9.36 4.46
N THR A 143 -17.36 8.16 4.08
CA THR A 143 -18.20 7.91 2.90
C THR A 143 -19.40 7.14 3.36
#